data_AF-A0A963Q9Q4-F1
#
_entry.id   AF-A0A963Q9Q4-F1
#
_cell.length_a   1.000
_cell.length_b   1.000
_cell.length_c   1.000
_cell.angle_alpha   90.00
_cell.angle_beta   90.00
_cell.angle_gamma   90.00
#
_symmetry.space_group_name_H-M   'P 1'
#
loop_
_entity.id
_entity.type
_entity.pdbx_description
1 polymer ?
#
loop_
_entity_poly.entity_id
_entity_poly.type
_entity_poly.pdbx_seq_one_letter_code
_entity_poly.pdbx_strand_id
1 'polypeptide(L)'
;MNAGATVLEWNSASLEQLRPATLYAILQLRSAVFVVEQHCLFQDLDGTDHLAIHLTGERQGELLAYARCFPPGVHFPEISIGRIATRFDTRGT
;
A
#
# COMPACT_ATOMS: atom_id res chain seq x y z
N MET A 1 19.56 -26.88 6.54
CA MET A 1 19.25 -26.07 5.32
C MET A 1 18.53 -24.84 5.82
N ASN A 2 19.23 -23.70 5.92
CA ASN A 2 18.61 -22.44 6.35
C ASN A 2 17.67 -21.97 5.24
N ALA A 3 16.36 -22.09 5.45
CA ALA A 3 15.41 -21.29 4.72
C ALA A 3 15.70 -19.84 5.10
N GLY A 4 16.46 -19.14 4.26
CA GLY A 4 16.70 -17.70 4.45
C GLY A 4 15.33 -17.03 4.47
N ALA A 5 14.89 -16.59 5.65
CA ALA A 5 13.70 -15.78 5.80
C ALA A 5 13.85 -14.63 4.80
N THR A 6 13.05 -14.67 3.75
CA THR A 6 13.21 -13.76 2.63
C THR A 6 12.72 -12.41 3.12
N VAL A 7 13.67 -11.53 3.40
CA VAL A 7 13.46 -10.22 4.04
C VAL A 7 12.50 -9.40 3.18
N LEU A 8 11.54 -8.74 3.83
CA LEU A 8 10.66 -7.79 3.18
C LEU A 8 11.45 -6.50 2.92
N GLU A 9 11.49 -6.06 1.66
CA GLU A 9 12.13 -4.82 1.24
C GLU A 9 11.12 -3.68 1.33
N TRP A 10 11.42 -2.69 2.17
CA TRP A 10 10.55 -1.53 2.37
C TRP A 10 11.00 -0.35 1.50
N ASN A 11 10.05 0.31 0.85
CA ASN A 11 10.29 1.52 0.07
C ASN A 11 9.21 2.57 0.38
N SER A 12 9.56 3.84 0.23
CA SER A 12 8.62 4.96 0.31
C SER A 12 8.86 5.92 -0.84
N ALA A 13 7.81 6.26 -1.57
CA ALA A 13 7.89 7.12 -2.76
C ALA A 13 6.68 8.06 -2.85
N SER A 14 6.85 9.24 -3.46
CA SER A 14 5.71 10.04 -3.93
C SER A 14 5.03 9.34 -5.12
N LEU A 15 3.81 9.76 -5.48
CA LEU A 15 3.11 9.18 -6.61
C LEU A 15 3.91 9.27 -7.93
N GLU A 16 4.60 10.39 -8.15
CA GLU A 16 5.41 10.66 -9.36
C GLU A 16 6.67 9.80 -9.45
N GLN A 17 7.16 9.32 -8.31
CA GLN A 17 8.33 8.44 -8.23
C GLN A 17 7.97 6.97 -8.45
N LEU A 18 6.68 6.61 -8.37
CA LEU A 18 6.23 5.25 -8.61
C LEU A 18 6.27 4.90 -10.09
N ARG A 19 6.85 3.74 -10.40
CA ARG A 19 6.71 3.15 -11.73
C ARG A 19 5.24 2.77 -11.96
N PRO A 20 4.72 2.86 -13.20
CA PRO A 20 3.34 2.47 -13.51
C PRO A 20 2.95 1.07 -13.02
N ALA A 21 3.88 0.11 -13.11
CA ALA A 21 3.66 -1.26 -12.62
C ALA A 21 3.50 -1.32 -11.09
N THR A 22 4.32 -0.57 -10.34
CA THR A 22 4.22 -0.49 -8.88
C THR A 22 2.92 0.21 -8.46
N LEU A 23 2.56 1.31 -9.14
CA LEU A 23 1.28 1.99 -8.92
C LEU A 23 0.11 1.02 -9.15
N TYR A 24 0.11 0.30 -10.26
CA TYR A 24 -0.95 -0.67 -10.56
C TYR A 24 -1.05 -1.78 -9.50
N ALA A 25 0.09 -2.31 -9.03
CA ALA A 25 0.12 -3.30 -7.96
C ALA A 25 -0.47 -2.77 -6.65
N ILE A 26 -0.17 -1.51 -6.28
CA ILE A 26 -0.77 -0.84 -5.12
C ILE A 26 -2.28 -0.74 -5.26
N LEU A 27 -2.78 -0.27 -6.41
CA LEU A 27 -4.23 -0.13 -6.63
C LEU A 27 -4.94 -1.48 -6.61
N GLN A 28 -4.32 -2.51 -7.21
CA GLN A 28 -4.85 -3.87 -7.20
C GLN A 28 -4.92 -4.43 -5.77
N LEU A 29 -3.87 -4.27 -4.97
CA LEU A 29 -3.84 -4.74 -3.59
C LEU A 29 -4.91 -4.03 -2.73
N ARG A 30 -5.02 -2.70 -2.85
CA ARG A 30 -6.04 -1.92 -2.13
C ARG A 30 -7.46 -2.36 -2.50
N SER A 31 -7.73 -2.54 -3.79
CA SER A 31 -9.04 -3.02 -4.26
C SER A 31 -9.34 -4.44 -3.76
N ALA A 32 -8.36 -5.34 -3.83
CA ALA A 32 -8.50 -6.71 -3.33
C ALA A 32 -8.85 -6.74 -1.83
N VAL A 33 -8.23 -5.89 -1.01
CA VAL A 33 -8.45 -5.85 0.44
C VAL A 33 -9.69 -5.05 0.80
N PHE A 34 -9.76 -3.78 0.43
CA PHE A 34 -10.79 -2.87 0.92
C PHE A 34 -12.12 -3.01 0.20
N VAL A 35 -12.13 -3.43 -1.07
CA VAL A 35 -13.38 -3.55 -1.85
C VAL A 35 -13.86 -5.00 -1.91
N VAL A 36 -12.99 -5.91 -2.36
CA VAL A 36 -13.39 -7.30 -2.61
C VAL A 36 -13.47 -8.10 -1.32
N GLU A 37 -12.37 -8.22 -0.57
CA GLU A 37 -12.31 -9.02 0.66
C GLU A 37 -13.28 -8.50 1.73
N GLN A 38 -13.30 -7.20 1.95
CA GLN A 38 -14.19 -6.56 2.92
C GLN A 38 -15.64 -6.42 2.45
N HIS A 39 -15.95 -6.79 1.19
CA HIS A 39 -17.27 -6.62 0.58
C HIS A 39 -17.83 -5.19 0.75
N CYS A 40 -16.93 -4.19 0.68
CA CYS A 40 -17.25 -2.80 0.93
C CYS A 40 -17.20 -2.02 -0.38
N LEU A 41 -18.37 -1.69 -0.93
CA LEU A 41 -18.47 -0.89 -2.14
C LEU A 41 -18.30 0.58 -1.81
N PHE A 42 -17.08 1.09 -1.98
CA PHE A 42 -16.77 2.50 -1.86
C PHE A 42 -15.73 2.93 -2.88
N GLN A 43 -15.58 4.25 -3.06
CA GLN A 43 -14.57 4.81 -3.93
C GLN A 43 -13.20 4.79 -3.23
N ASP A 44 -12.41 3.73 -3.46
CA ASP A 44 -11.04 3.63 -2.93
C ASP A 44 -10.12 4.72 -3.51
N LEU A 45 -10.20 4.93 -4.83
CA LEU A 45 -9.49 5.97 -5.56
C LEU A 45 -10.18 7.32 -5.36
N ASP A 46 -9.86 7.95 -4.24
CA ASP A 46 -10.46 9.19 -3.72
C ASP A 46 -9.82 10.48 -4.29
N GLY A 47 -8.91 10.35 -5.25
CA GLY A 47 -8.27 11.48 -5.92
C GLY A 47 -7.16 12.15 -5.13
N THR A 48 -6.85 11.68 -3.91
CA THR A 48 -5.82 12.31 -3.06
C THR A 48 -4.47 11.61 -3.10
N ASP A 49 -4.33 10.50 -3.84
CA ASP A 49 -3.09 9.71 -3.90
C ASP A 49 -1.85 10.54 -4.28
N HIS A 50 -1.97 11.55 -5.14
CA HIS A 50 -0.87 12.43 -5.54
C HIS A 50 -0.33 13.33 -4.40
N LEU A 51 -1.07 13.45 -3.30
CA LEU A 51 -0.66 14.23 -2.12
C LEU A 51 0.03 13.36 -1.05
N ALA A 52 0.17 12.06 -1.29
CA ALA A 52 0.65 11.10 -0.31
C ALA A 52 2.09 10.65 -0.56
N ILE A 53 2.70 10.15 0.52
CA ILE A 53 3.79 9.17 0.45
C ILE A 53 3.19 7.77 0.47
N HIS A 54 3.70 6.91 -0.42
CA HIS A 54 3.29 5.53 -0.58
C HIS A 54 4.37 4.62 0.02
N LEU A 55 4.07 3.97 1.15
CA LEU A 55 4.94 2.98 1.77
C LEU A 55 4.60 1.60 1.19
N THR A 56 5.58 0.91 0.61
CA THR A 56 5.44 -0.43 0.05
C THR A 56 6.36 -1.42 0.77
N GLY A 57 5.87 -2.63 0.98
CA GLY A 57 6.67 -3.78 1.41
C GLY A 57 6.65 -4.83 0.30
N GLU A 58 7.81 -5.08 -0.30
CA GLU A 58 7.97 -5.98 -1.44
C GLU A 58 8.85 -7.18 -1.08
N ARG A 59 8.60 -8.31 -1.71
CA ARG A 59 9.48 -9.48 -1.62
C ARG A 59 9.62 -10.08 -3.00
N GLN A 60 10.86 -10.21 -3.48
CA GLN A 60 11.14 -10.75 -4.82
C GLN A 60 10.38 -10.01 -5.93
N GLY A 61 10.20 -8.69 -5.78
CA GLY A 61 9.46 -7.84 -6.72
C GLY A 61 7.94 -7.94 -6.62
N GLU A 62 7.40 -8.73 -5.70
CA GLU A 62 5.95 -8.79 -5.43
C GLU A 62 5.57 -7.85 -4.29
N LEU A 63 4.54 -7.03 -4.50
CA LEU A 63 3.97 -6.18 -3.46
C LEU A 63 3.17 -7.02 -2.46
N LEU A 64 3.59 -7.00 -1.20
CA LEU A 64 2.96 -7.75 -0.11
C LEU A 64 2.28 -6.84 0.91
N ALA A 65 2.78 -5.62 1.10
CA ALA A 65 2.26 -4.67 2.07
C ALA A 65 2.22 -3.26 1.49
N TYR A 66 1.25 -2.47 1.95
CA TYR A 66 1.06 -1.08 1.54
C TYR A 66 0.50 -0.23 2.68
N ALA A 67 0.94 1.02 2.77
CA ALA A 67 0.27 2.08 3.52
C ALA A 67 0.40 3.41 2.79
N ARG A 68 -0.59 4.29 3.01
CA ARG A 68 -0.63 5.65 2.47
C ARG A 68 -0.45 6.65 3.61
N CYS A 69 0.48 7.57 3.47
CA CYS A 69 0.79 8.57 4.48
C CYS A 69 0.60 9.98 3.93
N PHE A 70 -0.22 10.79 4.59
CA PHE A 70 -0.44 12.19 4.24
C PHE A 70 0.27 13.13 5.20
N PRO A 71 0.80 14.27 4.71
CA PRO A 71 1.24 15.34 5.58
C PRO A 71 0.05 15.98 6.33
N PRO A 72 0.33 16.79 7.37
CA PRO A 72 -0.66 17.64 8.02
C PRO A 72 -1.46 18.48 7.01
N GLY A 73 -2.75 18.64 7.25
CA GLY A 73 -3.63 19.55 6.49
C GLY A 73 -4.30 18.96 5.25
N VAL A 74 -4.04 17.69 4.88
CA VAL A 74 -4.75 17.03 3.77
C VAL A 74 -6.10 16.47 4.21
N HIS A 75 -6.09 15.64 5.25
CA HIS A 75 -7.32 15.07 5.85
C HIS A 75 -7.52 15.50 7.30
N PHE A 76 -6.44 15.72 8.04
CA PHE A 76 -6.45 16.06 9.47
C PHE A 76 -5.40 17.14 9.76
N PRO A 77 -5.50 17.87 10.90
CA PRO A 77 -4.46 18.80 11.34
C PRO A 77 -3.09 18.14 11.55
N GLU A 78 -3.06 16.84 11.83
CA GLU A 78 -1.85 16.04 12.00
C GLU A 78 -1.53 15.18 10.76
N ILE A 79 -0.37 14.53 10.77
CA ILE A 79 -0.05 13.45 9.81
C ILE A 79 -1.10 12.35 9.94
N SER A 80 -1.52 11.79 8.82
CA SER A 80 -2.43 10.65 8.81
C SER A 80 -1.89 9.48 8.01
N ILE A 81 -2.13 8.27 8.51
CA ILE A 81 -1.79 7.02 7.86
C ILE A 81 -3.08 6.28 7.60
N GLY A 82 -3.25 5.78 6.38
CA GLY A 82 -4.45 5.07 5.96
C GLY A 82 -4.14 4.05 4.88
N ARG A 83 -5.19 3.36 4.41
CA ARG A 83 -5.10 2.30 3.40
C ARG A 83 -4.02 1.26 3.74
N ILE A 84 -3.92 0.90 5.02
CA ILE A 84 -2.99 -0.14 5.50
C ILE A 84 -3.51 -1.50 5.00
N ALA A 85 -2.77 -2.09 4.06
CA ALA A 85 -3.16 -3.33 3.40
C ALA A 85 -1.99 -4.32 3.36
N THR A 86 -2.30 -5.59 3.55
CA THR A 86 -1.37 -6.71 3.36
C THR A 86 -2.03 -7.77 2.50
N ARG A 87 -1.23 -8.46 1.68
CA ARG A 87 -1.71 -9.55 0.83
C ARG A 87 -2.20 -10.69 1.71
N PHE A 88 -3.39 -11.21 1.42
CA PHE A 88 -4.10 -12.15 2.29
C PHE A 88 -3.25 -13.38 2.69
N ASP A 89 -2.55 -13.97 1.72
CA ASP A 89 -1.68 -15.15 1.85
C ASP A 89 -0.39 -14.92 2.67
N THR A 90 -0.13 -13.69 3.11
CA THR A 90 1.10 -13.31 3.84
C THR A 90 0.84 -12.85 5.28
N ARG A 91 -0.42 -12.86 5.72
CA ARG A 91 -0.81 -12.40 7.05
C ARG A 91 -0.52 -13.47 8.13
N GLY A 92 -0.17 -13.01 9.33
CA GLY A 92 -0.03 -13.88 10.51
C GLY A 92 1.24 -14.74 10.55
N THR A 93 2.23 -14.44 9.72
CA THR A 93 3.53 -15.12 9.64
C THR A 93 4.56 -14.53 10.58
#